data_AF-A0A6V7I3M7-F1
#
_entry.id   AF-A0A6V7I3M7-F1
#
_cell.length_a   1.000
_cell.length_b   1.000
_cell.length_c   1.000
_cell.angle_alpha   90.00
_cell.angle_beta   90.00
_cell.angle_gamma   90.00
#
_symmetry.space_group_name_H-M   'P 1'
#
loop_
_entity.id
_entity.type
_entity.pdbx_description
1 polymer ?
#
loop_
_entity_poly.entity_id
_entity_poly.type
_entity_poly.pdbx_seq_one_letter_code
_entity_poly.pdbx_strand_id
1 'polypeptide(L)'
;NLGILSTGLFYGWSSPVLPLYNQPDSPMTINQDEAAWIAAAFPLGAAFGPILSGLVANKIGRKIIMLTSAIPSILSWIIIIFAKNPW
;
A
#
# COMPACT_ATOMS: atom_id res chain seq x y z
N ASN A 1 11.40 -13.19 9.37
CA ASN A 1 10.18 -12.88 10.15
C ASN A 1 9.70 -11.43 10.06
N LEU A 2 10.58 -10.41 10.09
CA LEU A 2 10.16 -9.00 9.97
C LEU A 2 9.36 -8.67 8.69
N GLY A 3 9.73 -9.28 7.55
CA GLY A 3 9.01 -9.06 6.28
C GLY A 3 7.54 -9.49 6.33
N ILE A 4 7.24 -10.64 6.94
CA ILE A 4 5.87 -11.19 7.06
C ILE A 4 5.02 -10.33 7.99
N LEU A 5 5.62 -9.77 9.06
CA LEU A 5 4.93 -8.84 9.95
C LEU A 5 4.56 -7.54 9.23
N SER A 6 5.47 -7.01 8.40
CA SER A 6 5.19 -5.81 7.60
C SER A 6 4.06 -6.04 6.61
N THR A 7 4.05 -7.17 5.88
CA THR A 7 2.93 -7.50 4.98
C THR A 7 1.62 -7.72 5.72
N GLY A 8 1.66 -8.32 6.92
CA GLY A 8 0.46 -8.48 7.77
C GLY A 8 -0.14 -7.14 8.20
N LEU A 9 0.71 -6.16 8.56
CA LEU A 9 0.27 -4.80 8.87
C LEU A 9 -0.33 -4.10 7.64
N PHE A 10 0.27 -4.28 6.45
CA PHE A 10 -0.27 -3.76 5.20
C PHE A 10 -1.60 -4.40 4.76
N TYR A 11 -1.90 -5.62 5.19
CA TYR A 11 -3.22 -6.22 5.00
C TYR A 11 -4.23 -5.76 6.06
N GLY A 12 -3.78 -5.60 7.30
CA GLY A 12 -4.64 -5.33 8.44
C GLY A 12 -4.98 -3.85 8.66
N TRP A 13 -4.18 -2.90 8.15
CA TRP A 13 -4.35 -1.47 8.45
C TRP A 13 -5.64 -0.86 7.88
N SER A 14 -6.17 -1.38 6.77
CA SER A 14 -7.39 -0.85 6.15
C SER A 14 -8.64 -1.15 6.99
N SER A 15 -8.67 -2.28 7.72
CA SER A 15 -9.82 -2.70 8.53
C SER A 15 -10.20 -1.73 9.66
N PRO A 16 -9.26 -1.20 10.49
CA PRO A 16 -9.59 -0.21 11.50
C PRO A 16 -9.70 1.22 10.94
N VAL A 17 -9.00 1.52 9.84
CA VAL A 17 -8.92 2.87 9.26
C VAL A 17 -10.21 3.30 8.56
N LEU A 18 -10.87 2.39 7.84
CA LEU A 18 -12.13 2.67 7.14
C LEU A 18 -13.26 3.19 8.06
N PRO A 19 -13.55 2.57 9.23
CA PRO A 19 -14.56 3.09 10.16
C PRO A 19 -14.12 4.35 10.90
N LEU A 20 -12.80 4.61 11.02
CA LEU A 20 -12.25 5.83 11.61
C LEU A 20 -12.56 7.07 10.75
N TYR A 21 -12.58 6.93 9.42
CA TYR A 21 -12.91 8.03 8.50
C TYR A 21 -14.40 8.39 8.44
N ASN A 22 -15.29 7.50 8.91
CA ASN A 22 -16.73 7.75 9.00
C ASN A 22 -17.16 8.36 10.35
N GLN A 23 -16.22 8.70 11.23
CA GLN A 23 -16.54 9.36 12.50
C GLN A 23 -16.83 10.86 12.29
N PRO A 24 -17.71 11.47 13.10
CA PRO A 24 -18.05 12.90 13.00
C PRO A 24 -16.84 13.85 13.18
N ASP A 25 -15.80 13.37 13.85
CA ASP A 25 -14.55 14.09 14.17
C ASP A 25 -13.41 13.76 13.19
N SER A 26 -13.70 13.04 12.10
CA SER A 26 -12.70 12.67 11.11
C SER A 26 -12.29 13.88 10.24
N PRO A 27 -10.98 14.13 10.06
CA PRO A 27 -10.49 15.17 9.16
C PRO A 27 -10.80 14.88 7.67
N MET A 28 -11.24 13.66 7.32
CA MET A 28 -11.59 13.25 5.96
C MET A 28 -12.72 12.23 6.00
N THR A 29 -13.84 12.51 5.31
CA THR A 29 -14.92 11.53 5.13
C THR A 29 -14.67 10.77 3.84
N ILE A 30 -14.57 9.44 3.92
CA ILE A 30 -14.33 8.56 2.78
C ILE A 30 -15.61 7.78 2.49
N ASN A 31 -16.08 7.84 1.25
CA ASN A 31 -17.30 7.14 0.85
C ASN A 31 -17.05 5.63 0.66
N GLN A 32 -18.11 4.82 0.70
CA GLN A 32 -17.98 3.36 0.62
C GLN A 32 -17.32 2.88 -0.69
N ASP A 33 -17.53 3.61 -1.80
CA ASP A 33 -16.90 3.32 -3.08
C ASP A 33 -15.39 3.63 -3.07
N GLU A 34 -14.97 4.69 -2.40
CA GLU A 34 -13.56 5.07 -2.25
C GLU A 34 -12.82 4.05 -1.38
N ALA A 35 -13.46 3.58 -0.31
CA ALA A 35 -12.97 2.49 0.51
C ALA A 35 -12.76 1.20 -0.30
N ALA A 36 -13.68 0.88 -1.21
CA ALA A 36 -13.57 -0.28 -2.09
C ALA A 36 -12.40 -0.16 -3.07
N TRP A 37 -12.15 1.03 -3.62
CA TRP A 37 -10.98 1.29 -4.46
C TRP A 37 -9.66 1.17 -3.71
N ILE A 38 -9.59 1.67 -2.47
CA ILE A 38 -8.41 1.52 -1.60
C ILE A 38 -8.15 0.04 -1.30
N ALA A 39 -9.21 -0.74 -1.04
CA ALA A 39 -9.10 -2.18 -0.82
C ALA A 39 -8.68 -2.94 -2.10
N ALA A 40 -9.16 -2.51 -3.27
CA ALA A 40 -8.82 -3.10 -4.57
C ALA A 40 -7.40 -2.75 -5.07
N ALA A 41 -6.82 -1.64 -4.60
CA ALA A 41 -5.44 -1.27 -4.93
C ALA A 41 -4.42 -2.33 -4.49
N PHE A 42 -4.72 -3.07 -3.41
CA PHE A 42 -3.86 -4.12 -2.90
C PHE A 42 -3.75 -5.34 -3.83
N PRO A 43 -4.84 -6.01 -4.23
CA PRO A 43 -4.79 -7.11 -5.19
C PRO A 43 -4.30 -6.67 -6.57
N LEU A 44 -4.58 -5.43 -7.00
CA LEU A 44 -3.98 -4.86 -8.22
C LEU A 44 -2.45 -4.77 -8.10
N GLY A 45 -1.95 -4.22 -7.00
CA GLY A 45 -0.51 -4.19 -6.71
C GLY A 45 0.12 -5.59 -6.64
N ALA A 46 -0.61 -6.57 -6.11
CA ALA A 46 -0.16 -7.96 -6.08
C ALA A 46 -0.15 -8.63 -7.46
N ALA A 47 -1.03 -8.23 -8.39
CA ALA A 47 -1.05 -8.74 -9.76
C ALA A 47 0.08 -8.14 -10.62
N PHE A 48 0.30 -6.83 -10.54
CA PHE A 48 1.30 -6.12 -11.35
C PHE A 48 2.71 -6.16 -10.72
N GLY A 49 2.80 -6.24 -9.40
CA GLY A 49 4.06 -6.21 -8.64
C GLY A 49 5.06 -7.29 -9.06
N PRO A 50 4.69 -8.58 -9.18
CA PRO A 50 5.58 -9.64 -9.64
C PRO A 50 6.07 -9.45 -11.07
N ILE A 51 5.20 -8.93 -11.96
CA ILE A 51 5.53 -8.67 -13.37
C ILE A 51 6.60 -7.57 -13.45
N LEU A 52 6.36 -6.45 -12.79
CA LEU A 52 7.31 -5.33 -12.74
C LEU A 52 8.63 -5.75 -12.04
N SER A 53 8.53 -6.48 -10.93
CA SER A 53 9.69 -7.01 -10.21
C SER A 53 10.52 -7.93 -11.10
N GLY A 54 9.89 -8.84 -11.86
CA GLY A 54 10.57 -9.74 -12.79
C GLY A 54 11.26 -9.02 -13.96
N LEU A 55 10.63 -7.99 -14.52
CA LEU A 55 11.23 -7.17 -15.58
C LEU A 55 12.43 -6.38 -15.08
N VAL A 56 12.33 -5.77 -13.89
CA VAL A 56 13.43 -5.02 -13.26
C VAL A 56 14.55 -5.97 -12.81
N ALA A 57 14.20 -7.17 -12.34
CA ALA A 57 15.15 -8.19 -11.91
C ALA A 57 16.12 -8.62 -13.00
N ASN A 58 15.59 -8.81 -14.22
CA ASN A 58 16.37 -9.23 -15.37
C ASN A 58 17.34 -8.14 -15.86
N LYS A 59 17.11 -6.86 -15.53
CA LYS A 59 17.87 -5.73 -16.07
C LYS A 59 18.93 -5.19 -15.11
N ILE A 60 18.76 -5.34 -13.79
CA ILE A 60 19.57 -4.61 -12.78
C ILE A 60 20.29 -5.54 -11.77
N GLY A 61 19.94 -6.83 -11.72
CA GLY A 61 20.60 -7.83 -10.87
C GLY A 61 20.07 -7.92 -9.44
N ARG A 62 20.17 -9.12 -8.82
CA ARG A 62 19.50 -9.53 -7.57
C ARG A 62 19.66 -8.57 -6.37
N LYS A 63 20.81 -7.90 -6.24
CA LYS A 63 21.13 -7.05 -5.07
C LYS A 63 20.36 -5.73 -5.08
N ILE A 64 20.10 -5.17 -6.26
CA ILE A 64 19.35 -3.92 -6.39
C ILE A 64 17.87 -4.17 -6.15
N ILE A 65 17.31 -5.30 -6.59
CA ILE A 65 15.88 -5.65 -6.32
C ILE A 65 15.55 -5.59 -4.84
N MET A 66 16.43 -6.13 -3.99
CA MET A 66 16.25 -6.13 -2.53
C MET A 66 16.23 -4.71 -1.94
N LEU A 67 17.05 -3.81 -2.45
CA LEU A 67 17.05 -2.39 -2.06
C LEU A 67 15.86 -1.64 -2.68
N THR A 68 15.50 -1.97 -3.92
CA THR A 68 14.42 -1.33 -4.66
C THR A 68 13.05 -1.76 -4.16
N SER A 69 12.89 -2.89 -3.47
CA SER A 69 11.62 -3.26 -2.81
C SER A 69 11.36 -2.47 -1.52
N ALA A 70 12.42 -1.97 -0.87
CA ALA A 70 12.29 -1.13 0.31
C ALA A 70 11.79 0.29 -0.06
N ILE A 71 12.20 0.81 -1.22
CA ILE A 71 11.80 2.14 -1.72
C ILE A 71 10.27 2.31 -1.86
N PRO A 72 9.53 1.48 -2.62
CA PRO A 72 8.07 1.58 -2.74
C PRO A 72 7.37 1.27 -1.43
N SER A 73 7.96 0.47 -0.54
CA SER A 73 7.42 0.23 0.80
C SER A 73 7.49 1.50 1.65
N ILE A 74 8.59 2.26 1.62
CA ILE A 74 8.71 3.52 2.35
C ILE A 74 7.84 4.60 1.70
N LEU A 75 7.83 4.68 0.38
CA LEU A 75 6.98 5.61 -0.37
C LEU A 75 5.49 5.39 -0.10
N SER A 76 5.03 4.14 -0.02
CA SER A 76 3.61 3.86 0.25
C SER A 76 3.19 4.39 1.62
N TRP A 77 4.00 4.20 2.67
CA TRP A 77 3.72 4.76 3.99
C TRP A 77 3.75 6.30 3.98
N ILE A 78 4.69 6.93 3.28
CA ILE A 78 4.77 8.39 3.17
C ILE A 78 3.50 8.93 2.48
N ILE A 79 3.08 8.31 1.38
CA ILE A 79 1.85 8.71 0.66
C ILE A 79 0.64 8.61 1.58
N ILE A 80 0.51 7.53 2.36
CA ILE A 80 -0.60 7.35 3.31
C ILE A 80 -0.58 8.45 4.40
N ILE A 81 0.60 8.81 4.93
CA ILE A 81 0.73 9.84 5.97
C ILE A 81 0.34 11.23 5.46
N PHE A 82 0.70 11.55 4.21
CA PHE A 82 0.42 12.85 3.60
C PHE A 82 -0.89 12.88 2.79
N ALA A 83 -1.62 11.77 2.71
CA ALA A 83 -2.89 11.69 1.99
C ALA A 83 -3.92 12.62 2.64
N LYS A 84 -4.17 13.75 1.98
CA LYS A 84 -5.13 14.77 2.39
C LYS A 84 -6.43 14.75 1.62
N ASN A 85 -6.48 14.02 0.51
CA ASN A 85 -7.69 13.75 -0.28
C ASN A 85 -7.70 12.27 -0.71
N PRO A 86 -8.89 11.65 -0.86
CA PRO A 86 -9.01 10.29 -1.40
C PRO A 86 -8.72 10.19 -2.91
N TRP A 87 -8.55 11.33 -3.60
CA TRP A 87 -8.22 11.46 -5.02
C TRP A 87 -7.11 12.50 -5.23
#